data_AF-A0A672S296-F1
#
_entry.id   AF-A0A672S296-F1
#
_cell.length_a   1.000
_cell.length_b   1.000
_cell.length_c   1.000
_cell.angle_alpha   90.00
_cell.angle_beta   90.00
_cell.angle_gamma   90.00
#
_symmetry.space_group_name_H-M   'P 1'
#
loop_
_entity.id
_entity.type
_entity.pdbx_description
1 polymer ?
#
loop_
_entity_poly.entity_id
_entity_poly.type
_entity_poly.pdbx_seq_one_letter_code
_entity_poly.pdbx_strand_id
1 'polypeptide(L)'
;MRGIRFDIHDVTLHTDAIHRGGGQIIPTARRVLYSCQLTAEPRFLEPVYLVEIQCPESVVGGIYDVLNGKRWLVFEESQVMGTPMFVVKVYLPVSESFGFIADLRSNTSGQAFPQCMFDHWQILPGDPMEVKSKPA
;
A
#
# COMPACT_ATOMS: atom_id res chain seq x y z
N MET A 1 -0.17 -8.49 10.72
CA MET A 1 0.04 -9.51 9.66
C MET A 1 -1.24 -9.59 8.84
N ARG A 2 -1.15 -9.69 7.51
CA ARG A 2 -2.31 -9.69 6.59
C ARG A 2 -2.13 -10.83 5.59
N GLY A 3 -3.20 -11.58 5.34
CA GLY A 3 -3.18 -12.69 4.38
C GLY A 3 -2.33 -13.90 4.80
N ILE A 4 -2.08 -14.10 6.10
CA ILE A 4 -1.28 -15.23 6.60
C ILE A 4 -2.21 -16.29 7.21
N ARG A 5 -1.98 -17.55 6.86
CA ARG A 5 -2.57 -18.74 7.48
C ARG A 5 -1.49 -19.51 8.21
N PHE A 6 -1.76 -19.91 9.45
CA PHE A 6 -0.90 -20.80 10.22
C PHE A 6 -1.62 -22.14 10.40
N ASP A 7 -0.97 -23.23 10.00
CA ASP A 7 -1.47 -24.59 10.18
C ASP A 7 -0.66 -25.28 11.28
N ILE A 8 -1.35 -25.73 12.33
CA ILE A 8 -0.73 -26.47 13.44
C ILE A 8 -0.70 -27.95 13.06
N HIS A 9 0.50 -28.48 12.82
CA HIS A 9 0.68 -29.87 12.39
C HIS A 9 0.84 -30.85 13.55
N ASP A 10 1.49 -30.43 14.64
CA ASP A 10 1.77 -31.29 15.79
C ASP A 10 1.80 -30.47 17.09
N VAL A 11 1.43 -31.11 18.20
CA VAL A 11 1.40 -30.52 19.54
C VAL A 11 1.77 -31.59 20.58
N THR A 12 2.93 -31.43 21.22
CA THR A 12 3.33 -32.21 22.40
C THR A 12 3.15 -31.39 23.68
N LEU A 13 2.36 -31.90 24.62
CA LEU A 13 2.07 -31.23 25.89
C LEU A 13 2.49 -32.07 27.09
N HIS A 14 2.94 -31.41 28.15
CA HIS A 14 3.07 -32.04 29.45
C HIS A 14 1.68 -32.45 29.99
N THR A 15 1.59 -33.58 30.68
CA THR A 15 0.32 -34.11 31.23
C THR A 15 -0.34 -33.11 32.18
N ASP A 16 0.44 -32.61 33.15
CA ASP A 16 -0.06 -31.72 34.20
C ASP A 16 -0.24 -30.28 33.70
N ALA A 17 -1.40 -29.69 33.99
CA ALA A 17 -1.77 -28.35 33.52
C ALA A 17 -0.84 -27.25 34.04
N ILE A 18 -0.24 -27.42 35.23
CA ILE A 18 0.68 -26.45 35.84
C ILE A 18 1.94 -26.21 34.99
N HIS A 19 2.34 -27.20 34.18
CA HIS A 19 3.53 -27.13 33.33
C HIS A 19 3.24 -26.60 31.90
N ARG A 20 1.98 -26.31 31.58
CA ARG A 20 1.54 -25.79 30.27
C ARG A 20 0.63 -24.56 30.39
N GLY A 21 0.87 -23.75 31.43
CA GLY A 21 0.21 -22.45 31.58
C GLY A 21 0.61 -21.45 30.50
N GLY A 22 -0.08 -20.31 30.45
CA GLY A 22 0.13 -19.27 29.43
C GLY A 22 1.58 -18.77 29.37
N GLY A 23 2.27 -18.67 30.52
CA GLY A 23 3.68 -18.27 30.58
C GLY A 23 4.65 -19.20 29.85
N GLN A 24 4.28 -20.47 29.64
CA GLN A 24 5.09 -21.45 28.89
C GLN A 24 4.65 -21.54 27.43
N ILE A 25 3.32 -21.52 27.18
CA ILE A 25 2.76 -21.73 25.84
C ILE A 25 2.89 -20.48 24.97
N ILE A 26 2.57 -19.29 25.47
CA ILE A 26 2.58 -18.05 24.69
C ILE A 26 3.95 -17.74 24.07
N PRO A 27 5.08 -17.74 24.80
CA PRO A 27 6.38 -17.46 24.19
C PRO A 27 6.79 -18.54 23.18
N THR A 28 6.46 -19.80 23.44
CA THR A 28 6.74 -20.92 22.53
C THR A 28 5.95 -20.79 21.24
N ALA A 29 4.63 -20.55 21.33
CA ALA A 29 3.76 -20.28 20.20
C ALA A 29 4.23 -19.07 19.38
N ARG A 30 4.56 -17.95 20.04
CA ARG A 30 5.08 -16.75 19.35
C ARG A 30 6.35 -17.05 18.57
N ARG A 31 7.29 -17.81 19.15
CA ARG A 31 8.55 -18.16 18.49
C ARG A 31 8.33 -19.02 17.25
N VAL A 32 7.47 -20.04 17.32
CA VAL A 32 7.18 -20.87 16.13
C VAL A 32 6.51 -20.06 15.03
N LEU A 33 5.56 -19.16 15.37
CA LEU A 33 4.91 -18.30 14.38
C LEU A 33 5.91 -17.37 13.67
N TYR A 34 6.88 -16.81 14.41
CA TYR A 34 7.95 -16.01 13.80
C TYR A 34 8.86 -16.84 12.89
N SER A 35 9.26 -18.04 13.31
CA SER A 35 10.06 -18.94 12.46
C SER A 35 9.35 -19.32 11.17
N CYS A 36 8.04 -19.64 11.25
CA CYS A 36 7.21 -19.90 10.08
C CYS A 36 7.14 -18.67 9.16
N GLN A 37 6.94 -17.47 9.73
CA GLN A 37 6.89 -16.25 8.93
C GLN A 37 8.20 -15.99 8.18
N LEU A 38 9.35 -16.16 8.83
CA LEU A 38 10.66 -15.90 8.22
C LEU A 38 11.01 -16.89 7.10
N THR A 39 10.46 -18.11 7.17
CA THR A 39 10.68 -19.16 6.16
C THR A 39 9.67 -19.12 5.01
N ALA A 40 8.58 -18.37 5.16
CA ALA A 40 7.50 -18.25 4.17
C ALA A 40 7.64 -17.02 3.24
N GLU A 41 8.87 -16.53 3.03
CA GLU A 41 9.17 -15.37 2.16
C GLU A 41 8.29 -14.14 2.43
N PRO A 42 8.39 -13.52 3.62
CA PRO A 42 7.50 -12.42 3.98
C PRO A 42 7.71 -11.22 3.06
N ARG A 43 6.63 -10.47 2.82
CA ARG A 43 6.65 -9.20 2.08
C ARG A 43 6.04 -8.08 2.89
N PHE A 44 6.50 -6.86 2.67
CA PHE A 44 5.81 -5.68 3.20
C PHE A 44 4.63 -5.31 2.31
N LEU A 45 3.60 -4.75 2.95
CA LEU A 45 2.48 -4.16 2.26
C LEU A 45 2.53 -2.65 2.44
N GLU A 46 2.43 -1.91 1.34
CA GLU A 46 2.24 -0.46 1.38
C GLU A 46 0.76 -0.11 1.16
N PRO A 47 0.25 0.92 1.83
CA PRO A 47 -1.10 1.41 1.56
C PRO A 47 -1.09 2.21 0.26
N VAL A 48 -2.19 2.12 -0.49
CA VAL A 48 -2.41 2.80 -1.76
C VAL A 48 -3.69 3.63 -1.67
N TYR A 49 -3.60 4.89 -2.08
CA TYR A 49 -4.75 5.75 -2.30
C TYR A 49 -5.33 5.53 -3.69
N LEU A 50 -6.66 5.50 -3.77
CA LEU A 50 -7.39 5.89 -4.97
C LEU A 50 -7.47 7.43 -4.97
N VAL A 51 -6.88 8.05 -5.98
CA VAL A 51 -6.90 9.50 -6.16
C VAL A 51 -7.79 9.81 -7.34
N GLU A 52 -8.85 10.59 -7.09
CA GLU A 52 -9.68 11.18 -8.13
C GLU A 52 -9.28 12.64 -8.31
N ILE A 53 -8.84 13.01 -9.52
CA ILE A 53 -8.40 14.37 -9.84
C ILE A 53 -9.38 14.97 -10.83
N GLN A 54 -10.05 16.04 -10.43
CA GLN A 54 -10.94 16.80 -11.31
C GLN A 54 -10.23 18.05 -11.81
N CYS A 55 -10.22 18.28 -13.12
CA CYS A 55 -9.57 19.46 -13.71
C CYS A 55 -10.18 19.85 -15.06
N PRO A 56 -10.01 21.09 -15.52
CA PRO A 56 -10.31 21.47 -16.89
C PRO A 56 -9.37 20.81 -17.91
N GLU A 57 -9.85 20.57 -19.14
CA GLU A 57 -9.06 19.98 -20.25
C GLU A 57 -7.71 20.69 -20.49
N SER A 58 -7.70 22.02 -20.35
CA SER A 58 -6.52 22.86 -20.60
C SER A 58 -5.32 22.58 -19.69
N VAL A 59 -5.53 21.93 -18.55
CA VAL A 59 -4.48 21.66 -17.55
C VAL A 59 -4.26 20.16 -17.29
N VAL A 60 -4.95 19.27 -18.02
CA VAL A 60 -4.79 17.81 -17.90
C VAL A 60 -3.33 17.39 -18.11
N GLY A 61 -2.62 18.03 -19.05
CA GLY A 61 -1.19 17.77 -19.28
C GLY A 61 -0.32 17.97 -18.03
N GLY A 62 -0.63 19.00 -17.23
CA GLY A 62 0.10 19.27 -15.99
C GLY A 62 -0.13 18.21 -14.91
N ILE A 63 -1.22 17.44 -14.98
CA ILE A 63 -1.41 16.26 -14.12
C ILE A 63 -0.41 15.18 -14.53
N TYR A 64 -0.35 14.86 -15.83
CA TYR A 64 0.57 13.85 -16.35
C TYR A 64 2.03 14.17 -16.06
N ASP A 65 2.42 15.45 -16.05
CA ASP A 65 3.77 15.87 -15.66
C ASP A 65 4.09 15.55 -14.18
N VAL A 66 3.12 15.70 -13.28
CA VAL A 66 3.28 15.37 -11.84
C VAL A 66 3.25 13.85 -11.60
N LEU A 67 2.49 13.13 -12.41
CA LEU A 67 2.43 11.68 -12.39
C LEU A 67 3.72 11.06 -13.00
N ASN A 68 4.44 11.80 -13.84
CA ASN A 68 5.68 11.29 -14.40
C ASN A 68 6.78 11.22 -13.33
N GLY A 69 7.52 10.11 -13.30
CA GLY A 69 8.64 9.94 -12.37
C GLY A 69 8.29 9.48 -10.95
N LYS A 70 7.04 9.11 -10.66
CA LYS A 70 6.72 8.29 -9.47
C LYS A 70 5.86 7.05 -9.81
N ARG A 71 5.58 6.19 -8.83
CA ARG A 71 4.95 4.87 -8.99
C ARG A 71 3.43 4.95 -9.07
N TRP A 72 2.93 5.77 -9.98
CA TRP A 72 1.51 5.97 -10.20
C TRP A 72 0.97 4.96 -11.23
N LEU A 73 -0.30 4.61 -11.10
CA LEU A 73 -1.01 3.86 -12.13
C LEU A 73 -2.31 4.59 -12.48
N VAL A 74 -2.33 5.26 -13.62
CA VAL A 74 -3.56 5.80 -14.21
C VAL A 74 -4.31 4.65 -14.85
N PHE A 75 -5.55 4.42 -14.43
CA PHE A 75 -6.37 3.32 -14.94
C PHE A 75 -7.69 3.79 -15.55
N GLU A 76 -8.09 5.02 -15.29
CA GLU A 76 -9.31 5.60 -15.85
C GLU A 76 -9.11 7.10 -16.07
N GLU A 77 -9.44 7.54 -17.28
CA GLU A 77 -9.61 8.94 -17.63
C GLU A 77 -10.96 9.09 -18.31
N SER A 78 -11.77 10.03 -17.83
CA SER A 78 -13.10 10.29 -18.40
C SER A 78 -13.41 11.77 -18.44
N GLN A 79 -14.06 12.20 -19.51
CA GLN A 79 -14.60 13.55 -19.63
C GLN A 79 -15.98 13.62 -18.98
N VAL A 80 -16.22 14.66 -18.18
CA VAL A 80 -17.54 14.91 -17.57
C VAL A 80 -18.47 15.47 -18.64
N MET A 81 -19.40 14.64 -19.11
CA MET A 81 -20.32 14.97 -20.18
C MET A 81 -21.05 16.30 -19.94
N GLY A 82 -21.02 17.20 -20.92
CA GLY A 82 -21.66 18.52 -20.84
C GLY A 82 -20.82 19.60 -20.17
N THR A 83 -19.57 19.31 -19.77
CA THR A 83 -18.63 20.28 -19.20
C THR A 83 -17.23 20.12 -19.80
N PRO A 84 -16.35 21.15 -19.74
CA PRO A 84 -14.95 21.03 -20.15
C PRO A 84 -14.06 20.35 -19.08
N MET A 85 -14.66 19.60 -18.14
CA MET A 85 -13.96 18.97 -17.02
C MET A 85 -13.60 17.52 -17.35
N PHE A 86 -12.46 17.09 -16.84
CA PHE A 86 -11.93 15.74 -16.87
C PHE A 86 -11.78 15.20 -15.45
N VAL A 87 -12.01 13.90 -15.31
CA VAL A 87 -11.76 13.12 -14.10
C VAL A 87 -10.70 12.08 -14.43
N VAL A 88 -9.57 12.17 -13.74
CA VAL A 88 -8.47 11.20 -13.83
C VAL A 88 -8.43 10.41 -12.53
N LYS A 89 -8.54 9.08 -12.61
CA LYS A 89 -8.38 8.19 -11.45
C LYS A 89 -7.05 7.47 -11.50
N VAL A 90 -6.36 7.51 -10.37
CA VAL A 90 -4.97 7.05 -10.26
C VAL A 90 -4.78 6.32 -8.94
N TYR A 91 -4.00 5.24 -8.97
CA TYR A 91 -3.45 4.64 -7.75
C TYR A 91 -2.16 5.33 -7.33
N LEU A 92 -2.08 5.74 -6.07
CA LEU A 92 -0.95 6.44 -5.46
C LEU A 92 -0.47 5.71 -4.20
N PRO A 93 0.76 5.16 -4.18
CA PRO A 93 1.39 4.72 -2.95
C PRO A 93 1.48 5.86 -1.92
N VAL A 94 1.01 5.64 -0.69
CA VAL A 94 0.97 6.72 0.33
C VAL A 94 2.36 7.29 0.62
N SER A 95 3.41 6.47 0.51
CA SER A 95 4.81 6.88 0.66
C SER A 95 5.25 7.97 -0.33
N GLU A 96 4.60 8.09 -1.48
CA GLU A 96 4.91 9.07 -2.54
C GLU A 96 3.93 10.24 -2.58
N SER A 97 2.89 10.21 -1.74
CA SER A 97 1.89 11.27 -1.64
C SER A 97 2.40 12.55 -0.97
N PHE A 98 3.56 12.50 -0.32
CA PHE A 98 4.18 13.69 0.27
C PHE A 98 4.57 14.69 -0.83
N GLY A 99 4.11 15.93 -0.69
CA GLY A 99 4.33 16.99 -1.67
C GLY A 99 3.37 16.98 -2.86
N PHE A 100 2.65 15.88 -3.11
CA PHE A 100 1.76 15.73 -4.27
C PHE A 100 0.79 16.88 -4.48
N ILE A 101 0.11 17.34 -3.42
CA ILE A 101 -0.87 18.42 -3.53
C ILE A 101 -0.23 19.74 -3.95
N ALA A 102 0.98 20.02 -3.47
CA ALA A 102 1.71 21.23 -3.83
C ALA A 102 2.21 21.16 -5.27
N ASP A 103 2.77 20.01 -5.68
CA ASP A 103 3.23 19.76 -7.04
C ASP A 103 2.08 19.85 -8.05
N LEU A 104 0.93 19.23 -7.74
CA LEU A 104 -0.29 19.30 -8.55
C LEU A 104 -0.76 20.74 -8.71
N ARG A 105 -0.89 21.48 -7.61
CA ARG A 105 -1.32 22.89 -7.67
C ARG A 105 -0.37 23.76 -8.48
N SER A 106 0.95 23.55 -8.36
CA SER A 106 1.95 24.30 -9.12
C SER A 106 1.80 24.06 -10.63
N ASN A 107 1.68 22.80 -11.04
CA ASN A 107 1.63 22.41 -12.45
C ASN A 107 0.26 22.70 -13.11
N THR A 108 -0.81 22.81 -12.34
CA THR A 108 -2.16 23.10 -12.87
C THR A 108 -2.62 24.53 -12.56
N SER A 109 -1.74 25.42 -12.09
CA SER A 109 -2.11 26.78 -11.63
C SER A 109 -3.28 26.79 -10.63
N GLY A 110 -3.37 25.77 -9.77
CA GLY A 110 -4.43 25.61 -8.78
C GLY A 110 -5.80 25.15 -9.31
N GLN A 111 -5.92 24.79 -10.60
CA GLN A 111 -7.19 24.41 -11.22
C GLN A 111 -7.55 22.93 -11.09
N ALA A 112 -6.63 22.07 -10.62
CA ALA A 112 -6.92 20.67 -10.34
C ALA A 112 -7.27 20.44 -8.86
N PHE A 113 -8.29 19.62 -8.65
CA PHE A 113 -8.83 19.29 -7.33
C PHE A 113 -8.69 17.78 -7.09
N PRO A 114 -7.71 17.34 -6.27
CA PRO A 114 -7.54 15.94 -5.93
C PRO A 114 -8.40 15.54 -4.73
N GLN A 115 -8.94 14.34 -4.77
CA GLN A 115 -9.54 13.63 -3.64
C GLN A 115 -8.80 12.31 -3.44
N CYS A 116 -8.16 12.13 -2.29
CA CYS A 116 -7.43 10.92 -1.96
C CYS A 116 -8.25 10.07 -0.97
N MET A 117 -8.53 8.83 -1.32
CA MET A 117 -9.20 7.86 -0.46
C MET A 117 -8.33 6.62 -0.31
N PHE A 118 -8.26 6.05 0.89
CA PHE A 118 -7.63 4.73 1.05
C PHE A 118 -8.41 3.69 0.25
N ASP A 119 -7.72 2.92 -0.58
CA ASP A 119 -8.33 1.90 -1.43
C ASP A 119 -7.91 0.50 -0.98
N HIS A 120 -6.61 0.18 -1.08
CA HIS A 120 -6.11 -1.15 -0.76
C HIS A 120 -4.67 -1.16 -0.22
N TRP A 121 -4.22 -2.36 0.12
CA TRP A 121 -2.83 -2.66 0.44
C TRP A 121 -2.21 -3.42 -0.71
N GLN A 122 -1.06 -2.95 -1.19
CA GLN A 122 -0.30 -3.57 -2.27
C GLN A 122 1.01 -4.13 -1.72
N ILE A 123 1.52 -5.20 -2.33
CA ILE A 123 2.86 -5.71 -2.03
C ILE A 123 3.88 -4.65 -2.44
N LEU A 124 4.66 -4.18 -1.48
CA LEU A 124 5.78 -3.28 -1.73
C LEU A 124 6.80 -4.03 -2.60
N PRO A 125 7.18 -3.51 -3.78
CA PRO A 125 8.21 -4.11 -4.60
C PRO A 125 9.53 -4.25 -3.83
N GLY A 126 10.27 -5.32 -4.10
CA GLY A 126 11.54 -5.63 -3.43
C GLY A 126 11.41 -6.66 -2.31
N ASP A 127 12.56 -7.22 -1.91
CA ASP A 127 12.64 -8.19 -0.82
C ASP A 127 13.05 -7.49 0.49
N PRO A 128 12.24 -7.57 1.58
CA PRO A 128 12.59 -6.99 2.87
C PRO A 128 13.77 -7.69 3.57
N MET A 129 14.15 -8.89 3.16
CA MET A 129 15.30 -9.62 3.70
C MET A 129 16.63 -9.16 3.08
N GLU A 130 16.57 -8.49 1.93
CA GLU A 130 17.76 -7.96 1.25
C GLU A 130 18.01 -6.51 1.67
N VAL A 131 19.12 -6.27 2.38
CA VAL A 131 19.48 -4.94 2.92
C VAL A 131 19.56 -3.85 1.83
N LYS A 132 19.90 -4.21 0.59
CA LYS A 132 20.06 -3.27 -0.53
C LYS A 132 18.82 -3.17 -1.42
N SER A 133 17.77 -3.93 -1.12
CA SER A 133 16.52 -3.88 -1.86
C SER A 133 15.90 -2.50 -1.68
N LYS A 134 15.55 -1.87 -2.80
CA LYS A 134 14.77 -0.64 -2.83
C LYS A 134 13.40 -0.97 -3.40
N PRO A 135 12.32 -0.37 -2.89
CA PRO A 135 11.07 -0.34 -3.62
C PRO A 135 11.34 0.37 -4.95
N ALA A 136 11.32 -0.40 -6.03
CA ALA A 136 11.43 0.07 -7.40
C ALA A 136 10.25 0.98 -7.73
#